data_AF-A0A2H5Z7D2-F1
#
_entry.id   AF-A0A2H5Z7D2-F1
#
_cell.length_a   1.000
_cell.length_b   1.000
_cell.length_c   1.000
_cell.angle_alpha   90.00
_cell.angle_beta   90.00
_cell.angle_gamma   90.00
#
_symmetry.space_group_name_H-M   'P 1'
#
loop_
_entity.id
_entity.type
_entity.pdbx_description
1 polymer ?
#
loop_
_entity_poly.entity_id
_entity_poly.type
_entity_poly.pdbx_seq_one_letter_code
_entity_poly.pdbx_strand_id
1 'polypeptide(L)'
;MRRLRLLLVMLLVVAVQGIVPVQAQQEEFGHYEFRKTWERTDLPVQAGRAARTWMWGPGPFTPALWERYVEAEGGARSVQYFDKTRMELNEREPYDSPWRVTNGLLAKELVTGRRQYGDNTFQDYGPAQIPVAGDPDDPNAPTYASFSALLNAPPVPTGQVITATIDRNGSVGQDPELARYGVTAAVLVPETQHTVASPFWAFMNSQGLIAESGFFREGPLFPNPFYATGFPITEAYWTTVRVGGQPKRVLVQVFERRVLTYTPDNPPGWQVEAGNVGQHYYRWRYELAPDRGSRNNPIPLGETAVLYGNWEVRVVGVIPNATELVLRENMFNDPPAPGHQFFLATVEATYRGQGSARFDGSFRLRAVGPANVSYSTFEHSCGVIPDRISDREVFTGGTIRGNVCWEVLSSDAANLLMYDYPFLAERYVTTFFRLTP
;
A
#
# COMPACT_ATOMS: atom_id res chain seq x y z
N MET A 1 45.79 -69.32 7.59
CA MET A 1 46.45 -68.13 7.02
C MET A 1 45.60 -67.58 5.87
N ARG A 2 44.67 -66.66 6.14
CA ARG A 2 43.78 -66.04 5.14
C ARG A 2 44.13 -64.56 5.05
N ARG A 3 44.51 -64.12 3.85
CA ARG A 3 44.90 -62.75 3.51
C ARG A 3 43.66 -61.84 3.42
N LEU A 4 43.78 -60.68 4.04
CA LEU A 4 42.81 -59.59 4.13
C LEU A 4 42.63 -58.93 2.75
N ARG A 5 41.40 -58.82 2.24
CA ARG A 5 41.05 -57.97 1.09
C ARG A 5 40.50 -56.65 1.63
N LEU A 6 41.20 -55.54 1.40
CA LEU A 6 40.66 -54.19 1.59
C LEU A 6 39.60 -53.93 0.52
N LEU A 7 38.38 -53.60 0.94
CA LEU A 7 37.31 -53.04 0.10
C LEU A 7 37.36 -51.52 0.22
N LEU A 8 37.62 -50.86 -0.91
CA LEU A 8 37.58 -49.41 -1.07
C LEU A 8 36.10 -48.99 -1.18
N VAL A 9 35.57 -48.29 -0.16
CA VAL A 9 34.23 -47.70 -0.21
C VAL A 9 34.36 -46.34 -0.91
N MET A 10 33.84 -46.26 -2.13
CA MET A 10 33.69 -45.00 -2.87
C MET A 10 32.49 -44.24 -2.28
N LEU A 11 32.75 -43.15 -1.55
CA LEU A 11 31.71 -42.21 -1.12
C LEU A 11 31.23 -41.41 -2.34
N LEU A 12 29.98 -41.64 -2.73
CA LEU A 12 29.28 -40.81 -3.71
C LEU A 12 28.85 -39.51 -3.01
N VAL A 13 29.60 -38.43 -3.20
CA VAL A 13 29.19 -37.09 -2.77
C VAL A 13 28.15 -36.59 -3.77
N VAL A 14 26.86 -36.73 -3.43
CA VAL A 14 25.79 -36.03 -4.13
C VAL A 14 25.88 -34.57 -3.71
N ALA A 15 26.41 -33.72 -4.60
CA ALA A 15 26.36 -32.28 -4.45
C ALA A 15 24.90 -31.83 -4.57
N VAL A 16 24.22 -31.68 -3.43
CA VAL A 16 22.96 -30.95 -3.36
C VAL A 16 23.31 -29.50 -3.64
N GLN A 17 23.09 -29.05 -4.88
CA GLN A 17 23.11 -27.63 -5.18
C GLN A 17 21.97 -27.00 -4.38
N GLY A 18 22.34 -26.33 -3.29
CA GLY A 18 21.42 -25.55 -2.49
C GLY A 18 20.79 -24.51 -3.40
N ILE A 19 19.47 -24.64 -3.59
CA ILE A 19 18.64 -23.50 -3.97
C ILE A 19 18.81 -22.53 -2.81
N VAL A 20 19.66 -21.51 -2.99
CA VAL A 20 19.70 -20.39 -2.06
C VAL A 20 18.31 -19.78 -2.13
N PRO A 21 17.51 -19.79 -1.05
CA PRO A 21 16.25 -19.07 -1.09
C PRO A 21 16.61 -17.62 -1.39
N VAL A 22 16.01 -17.04 -2.44
CA VAL A 22 15.98 -15.59 -2.60
C VAL A 22 15.25 -15.07 -1.37
N GLN A 23 15.99 -14.69 -0.33
CA GLN A 23 15.43 -13.89 0.73
C GLN A 23 14.95 -12.61 0.04
N ALA A 24 13.64 -12.36 0.07
CA ALA A 24 13.11 -11.06 -0.29
C ALA A 24 13.92 -10.03 0.51
N GLN A 25 14.72 -9.24 -0.18
CA GLN A 25 15.54 -8.23 0.45
C GLN A 25 14.58 -7.24 1.10
N GLN A 26 14.67 -7.10 2.43
CA GLN A 26 13.90 -6.08 3.13
C GLN A 26 14.30 -4.72 2.58
N GLU A 27 13.30 -3.89 2.34
CA GLU A 27 13.53 -2.52 1.87
C GLU A 27 14.19 -1.71 2.98
N GLU A 28 14.90 -0.66 2.61
CA GLU A 28 15.46 0.27 3.60
C GLU A 28 14.34 1.10 4.23
N PHE A 29 14.52 1.49 5.49
CA PHE A 29 13.60 2.43 6.13
C PHE A 29 13.66 3.78 5.42
N GLY A 30 12.56 4.20 4.84
CA GLY A 30 12.51 5.46 4.08
C GLY A 30 12.60 6.71 4.96
N HIS A 31 12.34 6.57 6.27
CA HIS A 31 12.40 7.64 7.26
C HIS A 31 12.96 7.14 8.59
N TYR A 32 13.69 7.99 9.30
CA TYR A 32 14.18 7.71 10.66
C TYR A 32 13.01 7.41 11.61
N GLU A 33 11.92 8.16 11.49
CA GLU A 33 10.73 8.03 12.32
C GLU A 33 10.07 6.65 12.17
N PHE A 34 10.01 6.11 10.95
CA PHE A 34 9.51 4.75 10.70
C PHE A 34 10.40 3.70 11.35
N ARG A 35 11.72 3.84 11.23
CA ARG A 35 12.68 2.96 11.89
C ARG A 35 12.51 3.00 13.40
N LYS A 36 12.48 4.18 14.02
CA LYS A 36 12.32 4.35 15.47
C LYS A 36 11.04 3.69 15.99
N THR A 37 9.92 3.84 15.28
CA THR A 37 8.64 3.19 15.63
C THR A 37 8.74 1.68 15.53
N TRP A 38 9.36 1.16 14.47
CA TRP A 38 9.57 -0.26 14.27
C TRP A 38 10.50 -0.86 15.35
N GLU A 39 11.63 -0.21 15.61
CA GLU A 39 12.66 -0.66 16.54
C GLU A 39 12.07 -0.90 17.93
N ARG A 40 11.15 -0.03 18.37
CA ARG A 40 10.56 -0.12 19.71
C ARG A 40 10.09 -1.51 20.08
N THR A 41 9.31 -2.14 19.22
CA THR A 41 8.68 -3.43 19.54
C THR A 41 9.22 -4.58 18.73
N ASP A 42 9.79 -4.36 17.55
CA ASP A 42 10.20 -5.47 16.67
C ASP A 42 11.72 -5.70 16.64
N LEU A 43 12.56 -4.71 16.99
CA LEU A 43 14.00 -4.94 17.15
C LEU A 43 14.33 -5.99 18.23
N PRO A 44 13.69 -5.99 19.44
CA PRO A 44 13.94 -7.05 20.42
C PRO A 44 13.58 -8.45 19.92
N VAL A 45 12.54 -8.57 19.09
CA VAL A 45 12.15 -9.84 18.46
C VAL A 45 13.17 -10.25 17.41
N GLN A 46 13.55 -9.31 16.51
CA GLN A 46 14.56 -9.55 15.48
C GLN A 46 15.93 -9.94 16.07
N ALA A 47 16.33 -9.32 17.17
CA ALA A 47 17.58 -9.61 17.87
C ALA A 47 17.53 -10.90 18.73
N GLY A 48 16.41 -11.64 18.73
CA GLY A 48 16.24 -12.84 19.55
C GLY A 48 16.24 -12.57 21.06
N ARG A 49 15.96 -11.33 21.48
CA ARG A 49 15.90 -10.91 22.88
C ARG A 49 14.50 -11.02 23.49
N ALA A 50 13.46 -11.09 22.65
CA ALA A 50 12.08 -11.26 23.06
C ALA A 50 11.41 -12.40 22.26
N ALA A 51 10.66 -13.26 22.96
CA ALA A 51 9.94 -14.39 22.39
C ALA A 51 8.43 -14.07 22.33
N ARG A 52 8.01 -13.32 21.31
CA ARG A 52 6.62 -12.92 21.06
C ARG A 52 6.38 -12.66 19.58
N THR A 53 5.11 -12.53 19.17
CA THR A 53 4.74 -12.17 17.79
C THR A 53 5.29 -10.81 17.36
N TRP A 54 5.37 -10.61 16.04
CA TRP A 54 5.73 -9.33 15.41
C TRP A 54 4.60 -8.32 15.53
N MET A 55 4.94 -7.07 15.81
CA MET A 55 3.98 -5.97 15.82
C MET A 55 3.78 -5.39 14.42
N TRP A 56 4.86 -5.09 13.70
CA TRP A 56 4.87 -4.45 12.39
C TRP A 56 5.21 -5.47 11.29
N GLY A 57 6.09 -6.41 11.62
CA GLY A 57 6.66 -7.37 10.69
C GLY A 57 8.19 -7.31 10.73
N PRO A 58 8.88 -8.20 9.99
CA PRO A 58 10.33 -8.31 10.08
C PRO A 58 11.07 -7.10 9.48
N GLY A 59 10.39 -6.25 8.71
CA GLY A 59 10.89 -5.01 8.09
C GLY A 59 9.87 -4.46 7.08
N PRO A 60 10.14 -3.32 6.42
CA PRO A 60 9.30 -2.84 5.34
C PRO A 60 9.48 -3.70 4.07
N PHE A 61 8.42 -3.80 3.27
CA PHE A 61 8.44 -4.52 1.98
C PHE A 61 8.28 -3.59 0.76
N THR A 62 8.22 -2.27 1.00
CA THR A 62 8.26 -1.24 -0.04
C THR A 62 9.31 -0.20 0.31
N PRO A 63 9.86 0.55 -0.66
CA PRO A 63 10.47 1.85 -0.38
C PRO A 63 9.43 2.80 0.23
N ALA A 64 9.86 4.00 0.64
CA ALA A 64 8.91 5.09 0.90
C ALA A 64 8.12 5.41 -0.36
N LEU A 65 6.80 5.53 -0.21
CA LEU A 65 5.86 5.87 -1.26
C LEU A 65 5.19 7.20 -0.92
N TRP A 66 4.79 7.93 -1.97
CA TRP A 66 3.94 9.10 -1.84
C TRP A 66 2.51 8.72 -2.18
N GLU A 67 1.57 9.03 -1.30
CA GLU A 67 0.15 8.87 -1.54
C GLU A 67 -0.58 10.20 -1.42
N ARG A 68 -1.56 10.45 -2.30
CA ARG A 68 -2.33 11.69 -2.33
C ARG A 68 -2.98 11.96 -0.97
N TYR A 69 -2.80 13.16 -0.45
CA TYR A 69 -3.42 13.64 0.79
C TYR A 69 -3.58 15.16 0.72
N VAL A 70 -4.82 15.64 0.63
CA VAL A 70 -5.14 17.04 0.28
C VAL A 70 -4.51 18.04 1.25
N GLU A 71 -4.48 17.73 2.55
CA GLU A 71 -3.95 18.61 3.58
C GLU A 71 -2.44 18.45 3.81
N ALA A 72 -1.77 17.51 3.13
CA ALA A 72 -0.33 17.34 3.25
C ALA A 72 0.42 18.37 2.40
N GLU A 73 1.62 18.75 2.83
CA GLU A 73 2.49 19.62 2.04
C GLU A 73 2.78 18.97 0.67
N GLY A 74 2.52 19.71 -0.42
CA GLY A 74 2.63 19.19 -1.78
C GLY A 74 1.48 18.26 -2.21
N GLY A 75 0.44 18.08 -1.38
CA GLY A 75 -0.73 17.25 -1.67
C GLY A 75 -0.49 15.75 -1.57
N ALA A 76 0.61 15.33 -0.93
CA ALA A 76 0.96 13.93 -0.74
C ALA A 76 1.62 13.68 0.63
N ARG A 77 1.27 12.55 1.25
CA ARG A 77 1.91 12.05 2.47
C ARG A 77 2.90 10.94 2.15
N SER A 78 4.01 10.92 2.90
CA SER A 78 4.98 9.82 2.82
C SER A 78 4.50 8.64 3.65
N VAL A 79 4.54 7.45 3.05
CA VAL A 79 4.10 6.21 3.68
C VAL A 79 5.05 5.08 3.37
N GLN A 80 5.07 4.06 4.22
CA GLN A 80 5.84 2.84 3.97
C GLN A 80 5.10 1.62 4.49
N TYR A 81 5.13 0.54 3.71
CA TYR A 81 4.36 -0.67 3.99
C TYR A 81 5.21 -1.72 4.70
N PHE A 82 4.58 -2.36 5.69
CA PHE A 82 5.08 -3.46 6.50
C PHE A 82 4.02 -4.55 6.51
N ASP A 83 4.36 -5.79 6.88
CA ASP A 83 3.39 -6.89 6.83
C ASP A 83 2.07 -6.57 7.54
N LYS A 84 2.16 -5.97 8.73
CA LYS A 84 1.03 -5.74 9.65
C LYS A 84 0.57 -4.28 9.68
N THR A 85 1.12 -3.42 8.82
CA THR A 85 0.72 -2.00 8.81
C THR A 85 1.17 -1.24 7.56
N ARG A 86 0.76 0.02 7.49
CA ARG A 86 1.36 1.05 6.67
C ARG A 86 1.62 2.24 7.60
N MET A 87 2.88 2.57 7.78
CA MET A 87 3.27 3.75 8.55
C MET A 87 3.12 4.99 7.68
N GLU A 88 2.68 6.08 8.30
CA GLU A 88 2.48 7.36 7.64
C GLU A 88 3.14 8.46 8.45
N LEU A 89 3.82 9.37 7.77
CA LEU A 89 4.49 10.49 8.41
C LEU A 89 3.51 11.66 8.59
N ASN A 90 3.26 12.05 9.83
CA ASN A 90 2.42 13.21 10.15
C ASN A 90 3.29 14.42 10.53
N GLU A 91 3.55 15.31 9.56
CA GLU A 91 4.43 16.49 9.72
C GLU A 91 3.84 17.64 10.50
N ARG A 92 2.56 17.54 10.86
CA ARG A 92 1.91 18.47 11.78
C ARG A 92 2.24 18.18 13.25
N GLU A 93 2.76 16.98 13.54
CA GLU A 93 3.10 16.55 14.89
C GLU A 93 4.57 16.89 15.23
N PRO A 94 4.86 17.26 16.49
CA PRO A 94 6.23 17.39 16.97
C PRO A 94 7.07 16.13 16.74
N TYR A 95 8.38 16.28 16.56
CA TYR A 95 9.29 15.17 16.22
C TYR A 95 9.36 14.08 17.30
N ASP A 96 9.14 14.44 18.55
CA ASP A 96 9.12 13.54 19.72
C ASP A 96 7.73 12.98 20.03
N SER A 97 6.68 13.47 19.37
CA SER A 97 5.32 12.95 19.51
C SER A 97 5.26 11.50 19.05
N PRO A 98 4.63 10.57 19.81
CA PRO A 98 4.38 9.22 19.29
C PRO A 98 3.50 9.25 18.04
N TRP A 99 2.68 10.28 17.87
CA TRP A 99 1.79 10.47 16.71
C TRP A 99 2.47 11.06 15.49
N ARG A 100 3.77 11.38 15.57
CA ARG A 100 4.61 11.71 14.41
C ARG A 100 4.57 10.62 13.34
N VAL A 101 4.51 9.36 13.78
CA VAL A 101 4.16 8.21 12.94
C VAL A 101 2.79 7.73 13.34
N THR A 102 1.84 7.81 12.42
CA THR A 102 0.53 7.16 12.56
C THR A 102 0.55 5.85 11.77
N ASN A 103 -0.49 5.03 11.96
CA ASN A 103 -0.78 3.97 11.03
C ASN A 103 -2.08 4.31 10.32
N GLY A 104 -2.11 4.09 9.01
CA GLY A 104 -3.30 4.35 8.22
C GLY A 104 -4.52 3.61 8.74
N LEU A 105 -5.71 4.07 8.37
CA LEU A 105 -7.00 3.49 8.74
C LEU A 105 -7.26 2.17 7.98
N LEU A 106 -6.24 1.32 7.81
CA LEU A 106 -6.22 0.28 6.79
C LEU A 106 -7.38 -0.70 6.90
N ALA A 107 -7.64 -1.19 8.11
CA ALA A 107 -8.73 -2.12 8.35
C ALA A 107 -10.09 -1.46 8.14
N LYS A 108 -10.29 -0.22 8.60
CA LYS A 108 -11.51 0.57 8.35
C LYS A 108 -11.74 0.80 6.87
N GLU A 109 -10.72 1.20 6.13
CA GLU A 109 -10.78 1.44 4.69
C GLU A 109 -11.05 0.14 3.92
N LEU A 110 -10.46 -1.00 4.32
CA LEU A 110 -10.73 -2.30 3.72
C LEU A 110 -12.16 -2.79 4.00
N VAL A 111 -12.68 -2.58 5.22
CA VAL A 111 -14.07 -2.98 5.57
C VAL A 111 -15.09 -2.09 4.88
N THR A 112 -14.86 -0.78 4.83
CA THR A 112 -15.81 0.19 4.27
C THR A 112 -15.69 0.35 2.77
N GLY A 113 -14.53 0.03 2.19
CA GLY A 113 -14.18 0.37 0.81
C GLY A 113 -13.80 1.84 0.61
N ARG A 114 -13.82 2.66 1.67
CA ARG A 114 -13.64 4.12 1.57
C ARG A 114 -12.20 4.51 1.84
N ARG A 115 -11.43 4.73 0.78
CA ARG A 115 -10.02 5.12 0.85
C ARG A 115 -9.85 6.59 1.23
N GLN A 116 -8.94 6.87 2.15
CA GLN A 116 -8.67 8.24 2.62
C GLN A 116 -7.73 9.00 1.66
N TYR A 117 -8.12 10.23 1.31
CA TYR A 117 -7.32 11.19 0.52
C TYR A 117 -7.18 12.55 1.23
N GLY A 118 -7.65 12.66 2.46
CA GLY A 118 -7.50 13.84 3.29
C GLY A 118 -8.15 13.64 4.65
N ASP A 119 -8.11 14.66 5.51
CA ASP A 119 -8.67 14.59 6.86
C ASP A 119 -10.16 14.21 6.82
N ASN A 120 -10.91 14.77 5.86
CA ASN A 120 -12.33 14.49 5.64
C ASN A 120 -12.68 14.05 4.20
N THR A 121 -11.67 13.72 3.39
CA THR A 121 -11.87 13.38 1.97
C THR A 121 -11.69 11.88 1.77
N PHE A 122 -12.73 11.23 1.25
CA PHE A 122 -12.75 9.79 1.03
C PHE A 122 -13.33 9.45 -0.35
N GLN A 123 -12.80 8.41 -0.98
CA GLN A 123 -13.33 7.87 -2.23
C GLN A 123 -13.69 6.39 -2.05
N ASP A 124 -14.81 5.98 -2.65
CA ASP A 124 -15.28 4.60 -2.59
C ASP A 124 -14.62 3.73 -3.67
N TYR A 125 -14.15 2.56 -3.24
CA TYR A 125 -13.54 1.50 -4.04
C TYR A 125 -14.18 0.13 -3.78
N GLY A 126 -15.23 0.09 -2.96
CA GLY A 126 -15.90 -1.14 -2.54
C GLY A 126 -15.13 -1.89 -1.43
N PRO A 127 -15.84 -2.50 -0.46
CA PRO A 127 -15.23 -3.33 0.56
C PRO A 127 -14.35 -4.46 0.00
N ALA A 128 -13.23 -4.72 0.66
CA ALA A 128 -12.26 -5.70 0.19
C ALA A 128 -12.73 -7.14 0.42
N GLN A 129 -12.68 -7.95 -0.64
CA GLN A 129 -12.99 -9.39 -0.62
C GLN A 129 -11.79 -10.27 -0.18
N ILE A 130 -10.81 -9.67 0.51
CA ILE A 130 -9.62 -10.34 1.02
C ILE A 130 -9.98 -11.00 2.36
N PRO A 131 -9.62 -12.27 2.61
CA PRO A 131 -9.76 -12.89 3.93
C PRO A 131 -9.17 -12.02 5.04
N VAL A 132 -9.91 -11.84 6.13
CA VAL A 132 -9.52 -10.96 7.24
C VAL A 132 -8.35 -11.54 8.05
N ALA A 133 -8.24 -12.87 8.05
CA ALA A 133 -7.24 -13.67 8.75
C ALA A 133 -7.10 -15.04 8.07
N GLY A 134 -5.98 -15.71 8.34
CA GLY A 134 -5.68 -17.04 7.79
C GLY A 134 -5.10 -17.01 6.39
N ASP A 135 -5.19 -18.15 5.70
CA ASP A 135 -4.65 -18.37 4.37
C ASP A 135 -5.39 -17.52 3.32
N PRO A 136 -4.68 -16.89 2.37
CA PRO A 136 -5.27 -15.93 1.43
C PRO A 136 -6.25 -16.55 0.42
N ASP A 137 -6.27 -17.87 0.29
CA ASP A 137 -7.11 -18.63 -0.64
C ASP A 137 -8.30 -19.32 0.06
N ASP A 138 -8.53 -19.07 1.35
CA ASP A 138 -9.62 -19.69 2.12
C ASP A 138 -11.00 -19.28 1.58
N PRO A 139 -11.77 -20.22 0.99
CA PRO A 139 -13.08 -19.92 0.44
C PRO A 139 -14.16 -19.73 1.51
N ASN A 140 -13.88 -20.09 2.77
CA ASN A 140 -14.83 -20.03 3.88
C ASN A 140 -14.49 -18.95 4.91
N ALA A 141 -13.27 -18.41 4.89
CA ALA A 141 -12.89 -17.35 5.81
C ALA A 141 -13.74 -16.08 5.58
N PRO A 142 -14.14 -15.37 6.65
CA PRO A 142 -14.67 -14.04 6.52
C PRO A 142 -13.63 -13.10 5.91
N THR A 143 -14.12 -12.20 5.07
CA THR A 143 -13.33 -11.15 4.42
C THR A 143 -13.52 -9.83 5.16
N TYR A 144 -12.77 -8.79 4.81
CA TYR A 144 -13.08 -7.45 5.30
C TYR A 144 -14.51 -7.02 4.95
N ALA A 145 -15.00 -7.36 3.75
CA ALA A 145 -16.37 -7.09 3.33
C ALA A 145 -17.43 -7.76 4.22
N SER A 146 -17.13 -8.92 4.83
CA SER A 146 -18.03 -9.63 5.74
C SER A 146 -18.38 -8.79 6.99
N PHE A 147 -17.54 -7.82 7.36
CA PHE A 147 -17.75 -6.97 8.54
C PHE A 147 -18.45 -5.64 8.23
N SER A 148 -18.68 -5.29 6.96
CA SER A 148 -19.20 -3.96 6.58
C SER A 148 -20.59 -3.68 7.17
N ALA A 149 -21.43 -4.70 7.28
CA ALA A 149 -22.76 -4.63 7.89
C ALA A 149 -22.74 -4.61 9.43
N LEU A 150 -21.58 -4.88 10.06
CA LEU A 150 -21.45 -5.02 11.51
C LEU A 150 -20.90 -3.75 12.20
N LEU A 151 -20.61 -2.71 11.42
CA LEU A 151 -20.07 -1.42 11.92
C LEU A 151 -21.04 -0.65 12.83
N ASN A 152 -22.34 -1.00 12.79
CA ASN A 152 -23.38 -0.38 13.64
C ASN A 152 -23.97 -1.39 14.64
N ALA A 153 -23.34 -2.56 14.82
CA ALA A 153 -23.79 -3.54 15.80
C ALA A 153 -23.70 -2.93 17.22
N PRO A 154 -24.69 -3.15 18.10
CA PRO A 154 -24.64 -2.61 19.46
C PRO A 154 -23.46 -3.21 20.24
N PRO A 155 -22.86 -2.44 21.17
CA PRO A 155 -21.75 -2.94 21.98
C PRO A 155 -22.17 -4.12 22.84
N VAL A 156 -21.33 -5.15 22.91
CA VAL A 156 -21.51 -6.24 23.86
C VAL A 156 -21.32 -5.70 25.29
N PRO A 157 -22.26 -5.89 26.22
CA PRO A 157 -22.09 -5.43 27.60
C PRO A 157 -20.78 -5.89 28.24
N THR A 158 -20.05 -4.96 28.87
CA THR A 158 -18.80 -5.28 29.57
C THR A 158 -18.99 -6.40 30.59
N GLY A 159 -18.09 -7.38 30.58
CA GLY A 159 -18.13 -8.58 31.41
C GLY A 159 -18.89 -9.75 30.78
N GLN A 160 -19.66 -9.54 29.71
CA GLN A 160 -20.36 -10.62 29.02
C GLN A 160 -19.36 -11.53 28.26
N VAL A 161 -19.59 -12.84 28.34
CA VAL A 161 -18.81 -13.85 27.60
C VAL A 161 -19.14 -13.78 26.12
N ILE A 162 -18.11 -13.75 25.27
CA ILE A 162 -18.22 -13.64 23.82
C ILE A 162 -18.27 -15.05 23.21
N THR A 163 -19.45 -15.43 22.73
CA THR A 163 -19.72 -16.68 21.99
C THR A 163 -20.28 -16.44 20.59
N ALA A 164 -20.38 -15.17 20.19
CA ALA A 164 -20.84 -14.78 18.87
C ALA A 164 -19.87 -15.29 17.79
N THR A 165 -20.42 -15.80 16.69
CA THR A 165 -19.66 -16.26 15.52
C THR A 165 -19.95 -15.41 14.30
N ILE A 166 -19.05 -15.43 13.32
CA ILE A 166 -19.25 -14.80 12.01
C ILE A 166 -18.84 -15.77 10.89
N ASP A 167 -19.67 -15.86 9.85
CA ASP A 167 -19.37 -16.60 8.63
C ASP A 167 -18.87 -15.68 7.49
N ARG A 168 -18.53 -16.27 6.35
CA ARG A 168 -18.05 -15.52 5.18
C ARG A 168 -19.06 -14.49 4.65
N ASN A 169 -20.34 -14.76 4.78
CA ASN A 169 -21.39 -13.87 4.30
C ASN A 169 -21.65 -12.70 5.26
N GLY A 170 -20.95 -12.64 6.40
CA GLY A 170 -21.17 -11.65 7.45
C GLY A 170 -22.37 -12.00 8.35
N SER A 171 -22.87 -13.23 8.28
CA SER A 171 -23.96 -13.67 9.15
C SER A 171 -23.43 -13.94 10.55
N VAL A 172 -24.06 -13.33 11.55
CA VAL A 172 -23.70 -13.53 12.96
C VAL A 172 -24.49 -14.70 13.53
N GLY A 173 -23.77 -15.63 14.15
CA GLY A 173 -24.33 -16.76 14.90
C GLY A 173 -23.94 -16.73 16.37
N GLN A 174 -24.27 -17.81 17.09
CA GLN A 174 -23.87 -18.05 18.47
C GLN A 174 -23.41 -19.50 18.62
N ASP A 175 -22.33 -19.71 19.35
CA ASP A 175 -21.78 -21.05 19.63
C ASP A 175 -21.41 -21.12 21.13
N PRO A 176 -22.32 -21.62 21.97
CA PRO A 176 -22.14 -21.66 23.42
C PRO A 176 -20.90 -22.45 23.89
N GLU A 177 -20.40 -23.40 23.09
CA GLU A 177 -19.20 -24.17 23.46
C GLU A 177 -17.96 -23.29 23.55
N LEU A 178 -17.94 -22.15 22.86
CA LEU A 178 -16.83 -21.18 22.88
C LEU A 178 -16.70 -20.48 24.23
N ALA A 179 -17.71 -20.56 25.10
CA ALA A 179 -17.63 -20.07 26.47
C ALA A 179 -16.47 -20.73 27.25
N ARG A 180 -16.04 -21.93 26.85
CA ARG A 180 -14.87 -22.64 27.42
C ARG A 180 -13.58 -21.82 27.38
N TYR A 181 -13.47 -20.86 26.46
CA TYR A 181 -12.29 -20.00 26.33
C TYR A 181 -12.31 -18.77 27.24
N GLY A 182 -13.44 -18.49 27.93
CA GLY A 182 -13.53 -17.42 28.93
C GLY A 182 -13.29 -16.01 28.39
N VAL A 183 -13.42 -15.79 27.08
CA VAL A 183 -13.27 -14.46 26.47
C VAL A 183 -14.48 -13.60 26.80
N THR A 184 -14.24 -12.37 27.26
CA THR A 184 -15.29 -11.42 27.64
C THR A 184 -15.12 -10.07 26.94
N ALA A 185 -16.19 -9.28 26.86
CA ALA A 185 -16.08 -7.85 26.53
C ALA A 185 -15.41 -7.11 27.71
N ALA A 186 -14.25 -6.51 27.49
CA ALA A 186 -13.42 -5.97 28.57
C ALA A 186 -13.62 -4.48 28.83
N VAL A 187 -13.72 -3.67 27.77
CA VAL A 187 -13.89 -2.22 27.89
C VAL A 187 -14.73 -1.68 26.74
N LEU A 188 -15.67 -0.79 27.06
CA LEU A 188 -16.42 0.00 26.08
C LEU A 188 -15.59 1.20 25.63
N VAL A 189 -15.52 1.41 24.32
CA VAL A 189 -14.89 2.57 23.70
C VAL A 189 -15.97 3.57 23.27
N PRO A 190 -16.17 4.69 23.98
CA PRO A 190 -17.27 5.62 23.72
C PRO A 190 -17.25 6.24 22.32
N GLU A 191 -16.07 6.42 21.73
CA GLU A 191 -15.86 7.06 20.43
C GLU A 191 -16.48 6.26 19.27
N THR A 192 -16.48 4.94 19.38
CA THR A 192 -17.02 4.04 18.34
C THR A 192 -18.21 3.22 18.81
N GLN A 193 -18.56 3.29 20.10
CA GLN A 193 -19.62 2.48 20.72
C GLN A 193 -19.41 0.97 20.52
N HIS A 194 -18.16 0.53 20.56
CA HIS A 194 -17.78 -0.88 20.50
C HIS A 194 -16.98 -1.31 21.73
N THR A 195 -17.03 -2.60 22.05
CA THR A 195 -16.21 -3.14 23.15
C THR A 195 -14.98 -3.89 22.66
N VAL A 196 -13.87 -3.79 23.38
CA VAL A 196 -12.65 -4.57 23.11
C VAL A 196 -12.72 -5.92 23.82
N ALA A 197 -12.46 -7.03 23.12
CA ALA A 197 -12.39 -8.33 23.77
C ALA A 197 -11.20 -8.44 24.74
N SER A 198 -11.37 -9.18 25.84
CA SER A 198 -10.39 -9.32 26.92
C SER A 198 -8.97 -9.73 26.50
N PRO A 199 -8.72 -10.70 25.59
CA PRO A 199 -7.35 -11.00 25.16
C PRO A 199 -6.70 -9.82 24.41
N PHE A 200 -7.48 -9.08 23.62
CA PHE A 200 -6.99 -7.92 22.88
C PHE A 200 -6.71 -6.74 23.81
N TRP A 201 -7.60 -6.48 24.77
CA TRP A 201 -7.39 -5.44 25.76
C TRP A 201 -6.15 -5.69 26.62
N ALA A 202 -5.94 -6.95 27.04
CA ALA A 202 -4.73 -7.35 27.76
C ALA A 202 -3.46 -7.15 26.91
N PHE A 203 -3.49 -7.55 25.64
CA PHE A 203 -2.38 -7.33 24.70
C PHE A 203 -2.05 -5.84 24.51
N MET A 204 -3.07 -5.01 24.28
CA MET A 204 -2.91 -3.55 24.07
C MET A 204 -2.35 -2.82 25.31
N ASN A 205 -2.50 -3.40 26.51
CA ASN A 205 -1.95 -2.87 27.76
C ASN A 205 -0.70 -3.63 28.23
N SER A 206 -0.17 -4.54 27.42
CA SER A 206 0.93 -5.41 27.82
C SER A 206 2.28 -4.67 27.89
N GLN A 207 3.17 -5.24 28.69
CA GLN A 207 4.55 -4.80 28.84
C GLN A 207 5.50 -5.90 28.37
N GLY A 208 6.71 -5.51 27.99
CA GLY A 208 7.79 -6.42 27.64
C GLY A 208 9.05 -5.66 27.25
N LEU A 209 10.06 -6.42 26.83
CA LEU A 209 11.29 -5.83 26.32
C LEU A 209 11.02 -4.98 25.07
N ILE A 210 11.42 -3.71 25.15
CA ILE A 210 11.36 -2.71 24.08
C ILE A 210 12.76 -2.15 23.80
N ALA A 211 12.98 -1.65 22.58
CA ALA A 211 14.17 -0.86 22.26
C ALA A 211 13.83 0.64 22.27
N GLU A 212 14.58 1.46 23.00
CA GLU A 212 14.34 2.89 23.06
C GLU A 212 15.66 3.63 23.28
N SER A 213 15.90 4.67 22.50
CA SER A 213 17.13 5.48 22.57
C SER A 213 18.42 4.64 22.48
N GLY A 214 18.40 3.56 21.71
CA GLY A 214 19.54 2.64 21.52
C GLY A 214 19.73 1.59 22.63
N PHE A 215 18.84 1.52 23.62
CA PHE A 215 18.92 0.55 24.72
C PHE A 215 17.71 -0.37 24.76
N PHE A 216 17.90 -1.59 25.28
CA PHE A 216 16.81 -2.51 25.60
C PHE A 216 16.37 -2.32 27.06
N ARG A 217 15.06 -2.17 27.30
CA ARG A 217 14.48 -2.08 28.65
C ARG A 217 13.08 -2.69 28.70
N GLU A 218 12.64 -3.10 29.88
CA GLU A 218 11.24 -3.45 30.11
C GLU A 218 10.36 -2.19 30.08
N GLY A 219 9.19 -2.28 29.47
CA GLY A 219 8.24 -1.18 29.40
C GLY A 219 6.96 -1.52 28.66
N PRO A 220 6.01 -0.58 28.58
CA PRO A 220 4.79 -0.79 27.81
C PRO A 220 5.13 -0.94 26.32
N LEU A 221 4.61 -1.99 25.69
CA LEU A 221 4.82 -2.23 24.26
C LEU A 221 4.27 -1.06 23.44
N PHE A 222 3.16 -0.48 23.89
CA PHE A 222 2.50 0.65 23.24
C PHE A 222 2.53 1.91 24.12
N PRO A 223 2.83 3.09 23.55
CA PRO A 223 2.73 4.35 24.29
C PRO A 223 1.28 4.69 24.67
N ASN A 224 0.32 4.19 23.90
CA ASN A 224 -1.12 4.26 24.17
C ASN A 224 -1.77 2.94 23.71
N PRO A 225 -2.76 2.38 24.42
CA PRO A 225 -3.39 1.11 24.05
C PRO A 225 -3.92 1.07 22.60
N PHE A 226 -4.39 2.20 22.08
CA PHE A 226 -4.94 2.32 20.73
C PHE A 226 -3.92 2.84 19.69
N TYR A 227 -2.64 2.99 20.06
CA TYR A 227 -1.61 3.51 19.17
C TYR A 227 -1.52 2.69 17.88
N ALA A 228 -1.33 1.37 18.01
CA ALA A 228 -1.14 0.47 16.87
C ALA A 228 -2.46 0.12 16.16
N THR A 229 -3.56 -0.03 16.90
CA THR A 229 -4.82 -0.57 16.38
C THR A 229 -5.82 0.50 15.96
N GLY A 230 -5.79 1.69 16.57
CA GLY A 230 -6.95 2.57 16.61
C GLY A 230 -8.11 1.97 17.40
N PHE A 231 -9.29 2.61 17.37
CA PHE A 231 -10.45 2.14 18.11
C PHE A 231 -11.09 0.90 17.47
N PRO A 232 -11.80 0.03 18.23
CA PRO A 232 -12.58 -1.07 17.67
C PRO A 232 -13.70 -0.49 16.79
N ILE A 233 -13.91 -1.06 15.61
CA ILE A 233 -15.01 -0.71 14.69
C ILE A 233 -16.04 -1.83 14.53
N THR A 234 -15.81 -2.95 15.22
CA THR A 234 -16.75 -4.07 15.35
C THR A 234 -16.62 -4.66 16.75
N GLU A 235 -17.62 -5.43 17.17
CA GLU A 235 -17.45 -6.40 18.24
C GLU A 235 -16.50 -7.54 17.81
N ALA A 236 -16.07 -8.37 18.76
CA ALA A 236 -15.26 -9.54 18.48
C ALA A 236 -16.14 -10.76 18.15
N TYR A 237 -15.77 -11.50 17.11
CA TYR A 237 -16.50 -12.66 16.63
C TYR A 237 -15.57 -13.85 16.45
N TRP A 238 -16.05 -15.02 16.82
CA TRP A 238 -15.36 -16.27 16.54
C TRP A 238 -15.62 -16.72 15.10
N THR A 239 -14.60 -17.30 14.48
CA THR A 239 -14.73 -17.88 13.14
C THR A 239 -13.72 -19.01 12.95
N THR A 240 -13.89 -19.77 11.88
CA THR A 240 -12.92 -20.81 11.50
C THR A 240 -12.23 -20.38 10.21
N VAL A 241 -10.91 -20.25 10.26
CA VAL A 241 -10.06 -19.95 9.10
C VAL A 241 -9.05 -21.06 8.89
N ARG A 242 -8.50 -21.19 7.68
CA ARG A 242 -7.35 -22.05 7.41
C ARG A 242 -6.07 -21.32 7.77
N VAL A 243 -5.14 -22.01 8.44
CA VAL A 243 -3.78 -21.54 8.69
C VAL A 243 -2.84 -22.67 8.32
N GLY A 244 -2.02 -22.47 7.29
CA GLY A 244 -1.16 -23.54 6.75
C GLY A 244 -1.98 -24.74 6.25
N GLY A 245 -3.14 -24.47 5.65
CA GLY A 245 -4.09 -25.46 5.14
C GLY A 245 -4.96 -26.14 6.19
N GLN A 246 -4.75 -25.87 7.49
CA GLN A 246 -5.49 -26.52 8.58
C GLN A 246 -6.57 -25.59 9.16
N PRO A 247 -7.80 -26.08 9.37
CA PRO A 247 -8.85 -25.28 10.00
C PRO A 247 -8.48 -24.96 11.44
N LYS A 248 -8.68 -23.69 11.82
CA LYS A 248 -8.32 -23.15 13.13
C LYS A 248 -9.42 -22.21 13.61
N ARG A 249 -9.89 -22.44 14.83
CA ARG A 249 -10.86 -21.57 15.50
C ARG A 249 -10.13 -20.35 16.03
N VAL A 250 -10.54 -19.17 15.58
CA VAL A 250 -9.91 -17.90 15.94
C VAL A 250 -10.99 -16.89 16.33
N LEU A 251 -10.71 -16.06 17.32
CA LEU A 251 -11.48 -14.86 17.61
C LEU A 251 -10.89 -13.73 16.77
N VAL A 252 -11.72 -12.97 16.08
CA VAL A 252 -11.31 -11.83 15.25
C VAL A 252 -12.00 -10.57 15.75
N GLN A 253 -11.26 -9.48 15.84
CA GLN A 253 -11.84 -8.15 16.03
C GLN A 253 -11.19 -7.14 15.09
N VAL A 254 -12.03 -6.32 14.45
CA VAL A 254 -11.59 -5.26 13.56
C VAL A 254 -11.49 -3.95 14.33
N PHE A 255 -10.34 -3.31 14.23
CA PHE A 255 -10.07 -1.95 14.71
C PHE A 255 -9.85 -1.03 13.51
N GLU A 256 -9.74 0.27 13.74
CA GLU A 256 -9.60 1.24 12.64
C GLU A 256 -8.38 0.97 11.76
N ARG A 257 -7.25 0.62 12.36
CA ARG A 257 -5.95 0.50 11.68
C ARG A 257 -5.56 -0.96 11.43
N ARG A 258 -6.12 -1.91 12.20
CA ARG A 258 -5.70 -3.32 12.18
C ARG A 258 -6.83 -4.29 12.53
N VAL A 259 -6.57 -5.54 12.20
CA VAL A 259 -7.33 -6.69 12.71
C VAL A 259 -6.47 -7.41 13.73
N LEU A 260 -7.02 -7.69 14.90
CA LEU A 260 -6.40 -8.59 15.86
C LEU A 260 -7.11 -9.94 15.83
N THR A 261 -6.32 -11.00 15.95
CA THR A 261 -6.79 -12.38 16.05
C THR A 261 -6.31 -13.01 17.34
N TYR A 262 -7.16 -13.78 18.00
CA TYR A 262 -6.81 -14.56 19.18
C TYR A 262 -7.02 -16.05 18.92
N THR A 263 -5.96 -16.84 19.09
CA THR A 263 -6.00 -18.30 19.08
C THR A 263 -5.56 -18.83 20.45
N PRO A 264 -6.48 -19.39 21.27
CA PRO A 264 -6.16 -19.97 22.57
C PRO A 264 -5.07 -21.06 22.51
N ASP A 265 -5.09 -21.88 21.46
CA ASP A 265 -4.23 -23.05 21.30
C ASP A 265 -2.78 -22.69 20.89
N ASN A 266 -2.49 -21.42 20.58
CA ASN A 266 -1.14 -20.98 20.30
C ASN A 266 -0.29 -20.90 21.58
N PRO A 267 1.04 -21.07 21.47
CA PRO A 267 1.94 -20.85 22.60
C PRO A 267 1.80 -19.44 23.20
N PRO A 268 2.05 -19.27 24.51
CA PRO A 268 2.10 -17.95 25.14
C PRO A 268 3.04 -17.01 24.39
N GLY A 269 2.60 -15.78 24.10
CA GLY A 269 3.33 -14.82 23.26
C GLY A 269 2.90 -14.79 21.78
N TRP A 270 2.15 -15.80 21.33
CA TRP A 270 1.56 -15.89 19.97
C TRP A 270 0.04 -16.10 19.99
N GLN A 271 -0.59 -16.02 21.16
CA GLN A 271 -2.04 -16.17 21.24
C GLN A 271 -2.78 -15.00 20.60
N VAL A 272 -2.29 -13.76 20.77
CA VAL A 272 -2.80 -12.58 20.06
C VAL A 272 -1.82 -12.21 18.97
N GLU A 273 -2.32 -12.05 17.76
CA GLU A 273 -1.53 -11.65 16.59
C GLU A 273 -2.27 -10.57 15.80
N ALA A 274 -1.52 -9.68 15.17
CA ALA A 274 -2.09 -8.77 14.18
C ALA A 274 -2.08 -9.45 12.80
N GLY A 275 -3.21 -9.37 12.08
CA GLY A 275 -3.27 -9.82 10.69
C GLY A 275 -2.30 -9.06 9.80
N ASN A 276 -1.95 -9.62 8.64
CA ASN A 276 -1.07 -8.99 7.64
C ASN A 276 -1.80 -7.87 6.85
N VAL A 277 -2.45 -6.96 7.58
CA VAL A 277 -3.29 -5.90 7.01
C VAL A 277 -2.51 -4.94 6.13
N GLY A 278 -1.20 -4.78 6.33
CA GLY A 278 -0.36 -3.96 5.46
C GLY A 278 -0.21 -4.56 4.07
N GLN A 279 0.04 -5.88 3.99
CA GLN A 279 0.04 -6.61 2.71
C GLN A 279 -1.35 -6.59 2.07
N HIS A 280 -2.41 -6.83 2.85
CA HIS A 280 -3.79 -6.83 2.35
C HIS A 280 -4.16 -5.46 1.77
N TYR A 281 -3.81 -4.38 2.47
CA TYR A 281 -4.11 -3.02 2.02
C TYR A 281 -3.28 -2.64 0.80
N TYR A 282 -1.99 -3.01 0.74
CA TYR A 282 -1.17 -2.78 -0.46
C TYR A 282 -1.79 -3.44 -1.69
N ARG A 283 -2.14 -4.73 -1.58
CA ARG A 283 -2.79 -5.49 -2.64
C ARG A 283 -4.13 -4.87 -3.05
N TRP A 284 -4.97 -4.52 -2.08
CA TRP A 284 -6.25 -3.86 -2.37
C TRP A 284 -6.02 -2.52 -3.08
N ARG A 285 -5.06 -1.71 -2.61
CA ARG A 285 -4.80 -0.37 -3.14
C ARG A 285 -4.21 -0.36 -4.54
N TYR A 286 -3.23 -1.21 -4.81
CA TYR A 286 -2.40 -1.11 -6.03
C TYR A 286 -2.74 -2.16 -7.09
N GLU A 287 -3.38 -3.27 -6.70
CA GLU A 287 -3.68 -4.38 -7.62
C GLU A 287 -5.18 -4.55 -7.87
N LEU A 288 -5.99 -4.61 -6.81
CA LEU A 288 -7.42 -4.94 -6.93
C LEU A 288 -8.31 -3.72 -7.17
N ALA A 289 -7.97 -2.59 -6.56
CA ALA A 289 -8.70 -1.34 -6.66
C ALA A 289 -7.74 -0.15 -6.89
N PRO A 290 -6.96 -0.16 -7.99
CA PRO A 290 -5.95 0.84 -8.29
C PRO A 290 -6.52 2.26 -8.39
N ASP A 291 -5.80 3.22 -7.80
CA ASP A 291 -6.11 4.65 -7.89
C ASP A 291 -6.30 5.07 -9.36
N ARG A 292 -7.30 5.90 -9.60
CA ARG A 292 -7.44 6.54 -10.91
C ARG A 292 -6.22 7.45 -11.19
N GLY A 293 -5.62 7.28 -12.36
CA GLY A 293 -4.34 7.87 -12.73
C GLY A 293 -3.12 7.06 -12.31
N SER A 294 -3.28 5.90 -11.66
CA SER A 294 -2.17 4.96 -11.48
C SER A 294 -1.85 4.26 -12.81
N ARG A 295 -0.71 3.54 -12.85
CA ARG A 295 -0.31 2.81 -14.05
C ARG A 295 -1.33 1.74 -14.49
N ASN A 296 -1.97 1.08 -13.52
CA ASN A 296 -2.96 0.03 -13.77
C ASN A 296 -4.38 0.57 -14.00
N ASN A 297 -4.60 1.86 -13.77
CA ASN A 297 -5.87 2.54 -14.00
C ASN A 297 -5.60 3.98 -14.48
N PRO A 298 -4.98 4.15 -15.67
CA PRO A 298 -4.56 5.45 -16.17
C PRO A 298 -5.78 6.34 -16.45
N ILE A 299 -5.58 7.65 -16.42
CA ILE A 299 -6.61 8.63 -16.82
C ILE A 299 -7.00 8.38 -18.28
N PRO A 300 -8.29 8.13 -18.58
CA PRO A 300 -8.73 7.92 -19.95
C PRO A 300 -8.50 9.15 -20.84
N LEU A 301 -8.37 8.91 -22.15
CA LEU A 301 -8.24 9.97 -23.14
C LEU A 301 -9.42 10.96 -23.04
N GLY A 302 -9.12 12.26 -23.08
CA GLY A 302 -10.11 13.34 -22.95
C GLY A 302 -10.47 13.73 -21.51
N GLU A 303 -10.19 12.87 -20.52
CA GLU A 303 -10.47 13.18 -19.11
C GLU A 303 -9.32 13.93 -18.44
N THR A 304 -9.63 14.72 -17.41
CA THR A 304 -8.66 15.55 -16.70
C THR A 304 -8.07 14.86 -15.48
N ALA A 305 -6.87 15.27 -15.10
CA ALA A 305 -6.30 15.02 -13.78
C ALA A 305 -5.49 16.21 -13.28
N VAL A 306 -5.52 16.43 -11.96
CA VAL A 306 -4.67 17.42 -11.30
C VAL A 306 -3.31 16.79 -11.03
N LEU A 307 -2.28 17.46 -11.55
CA LEU A 307 -0.87 17.16 -11.42
C LEU A 307 -0.19 18.12 -10.44
N TYR A 308 1.07 17.81 -10.11
CA TYR A 308 1.90 18.65 -9.26
C TYR A 308 1.95 20.11 -9.77
N GLY A 309 1.91 21.06 -8.84
CA GLY A 309 1.90 22.49 -9.12
C GLY A 309 0.53 23.05 -9.52
N ASN A 310 -0.57 22.37 -9.14
CA ASN A 310 -1.95 22.79 -9.45
C ASN A 310 -2.24 22.89 -10.95
N TRP A 311 -1.70 21.95 -11.73
CA TRP A 311 -1.97 21.86 -13.17
C TRP A 311 -3.05 20.83 -13.44
N GLU A 312 -4.17 21.25 -14.00
CA GLU A 312 -5.16 20.34 -14.54
C GLU A 312 -4.77 19.99 -15.98
N VAL A 313 -4.51 18.72 -16.25
CA VAL A 313 -4.03 18.24 -17.55
C VAL A 313 -4.97 17.19 -18.12
N ARG A 314 -5.16 17.22 -19.43
CA ARG A 314 -5.82 16.15 -20.20
C ARG A 314 -5.11 15.92 -21.53
N VAL A 315 -5.14 14.68 -22.00
CA VAL A 315 -4.74 14.33 -23.37
C VAL A 315 -5.97 14.47 -24.26
N VAL A 316 -5.90 15.30 -25.30
CA VAL A 316 -7.05 15.63 -26.17
C VAL A 316 -6.95 15.05 -27.58
N GLY A 317 -5.78 14.53 -27.95
CA GLY A 317 -5.56 13.91 -29.26
C GLY A 317 -4.30 13.06 -29.26
N VAL A 318 -4.29 12.01 -30.08
CA VAL A 318 -3.15 11.12 -30.23
C VAL A 318 -2.99 10.69 -31.68
N ILE A 319 -1.75 10.69 -32.17
CA ILE A 319 -1.33 10.13 -33.44
C ILE A 319 -0.28 9.06 -33.14
N PRO A 320 -0.67 7.76 -33.07
CA PRO A 320 0.25 6.71 -32.66
C PRO A 320 1.47 6.57 -33.55
N ASN A 321 1.31 6.77 -34.86
CA ASN A 321 2.41 6.86 -35.81
C ASN A 321 2.38 8.24 -36.50
N ALA A 322 3.13 9.18 -35.94
CA ALA A 322 3.28 10.55 -36.42
C ALA A 322 4.51 10.74 -37.30
N THR A 323 5.18 9.66 -37.73
CA THR A 323 6.47 9.72 -38.42
C THR A 323 6.43 10.61 -39.65
N GLU A 324 5.45 10.39 -40.53
CA GLU A 324 5.30 11.21 -41.74
C GLU A 324 4.96 12.67 -41.43
N LEU A 325 4.15 12.92 -40.40
CA LEU A 325 3.80 14.28 -39.97
C LEU A 325 5.04 15.05 -39.50
N VAL A 326 5.87 14.43 -38.66
CA VAL A 326 7.09 15.04 -38.13
C VAL A 326 8.14 15.27 -39.21
N LEU A 327 8.34 14.31 -40.12
CA LEU A 327 9.32 14.48 -41.21
C LEU A 327 8.91 15.58 -42.22
N ARG A 328 7.60 15.86 -42.35
CA ARG A 328 7.10 16.98 -43.15
C ARG A 328 7.24 18.33 -42.46
N GLU A 329 7.18 18.38 -41.13
CA GLU A 329 7.32 19.61 -40.35
C GLU A 329 8.68 20.26 -40.56
N ASN A 330 9.74 19.45 -40.60
CA ASN A 330 11.08 19.93 -40.84
C ASN A 330 11.91 18.88 -41.58
N MET A 331 12.40 19.27 -42.76
CA MET A 331 13.24 18.41 -43.60
C MET A 331 14.60 18.05 -42.98
N PHE A 332 15.01 18.73 -41.90
CA PHE A 332 16.21 18.41 -41.12
C PHE A 332 15.95 17.44 -39.97
N ASN A 333 14.72 16.96 -39.79
CA ASN A 333 14.46 15.88 -38.84
C ASN A 333 15.01 14.56 -39.36
N ASP A 334 15.72 13.83 -38.52
CA ASP A 334 16.15 12.46 -38.81
C ASP A 334 14.93 11.51 -38.76
N PRO A 335 14.89 10.46 -39.60
CA PRO A 335 13.89 9.39 -39.44
C PRO A 335 14.12 8.61 -38.13
N PRO A 336 13.08 8.02 -37.54
CA PRO A 336 13.22 7.21 -36.33
C PRO A 336 14.12 5.99 -36.59
N ALA A 337 14.75 5.48 -35.54
CA ALA A 337 15.59 4.29 -35.61
C ALA A 337 14.80 3.06 -36.14
N PRO A 338 15.46 2.07 -36.75
CA PRO A 338 14.79 0.84 -37.17
C PRO A 338 14.03 0.18 -36.02
N GLY A 339 12.74 -0.12 -36.24
CA GLY A 339 11.86 -0.70 -35.20
C GLY A 339 11.21 0.33 -34.26
N HIS A 340 11.46 1.63 -34.48
CA HIS A 340 10.85 2.73 -33.77
C HIS A 340 9.91 3.53 -34.68
N GLN A 341 9.08 4.36 -34.05
CA GLN A 341 8.22 5.33 -34.71
C GLN A 341 8.08 6.59 -33.85
N PHE A 342 7.77 7.73 -34.47
CA PHE A 342 7.37 8.91 -33.72
C PHE A 342 5.92 8.76 -33.26
N PHE A 343 5.67 9.01 -31.98
CA PHE A 343 4.36 8.98 -31.35
C PHE A 343 4.05 10.37 -30.82
N LEU A 344 2.92 10.95 -31.23
CA LEU A 344 2.57 12.33 -30.90
C LEU A 344 1.26 12.38 -30.11
N ALA A 345 1.26 13.10 -28.99
CA ALA A 345 0.08 13.36 -28.17
C ALA A 345 -0.17 14.86 -28.03
N THR A 346 -1.41 15.28 -28.22
CA THR A 346 -1.86 16.65 -27.98
C THR A 346 -2.43 16.75 -26.57
N VAL A 347 -1.95 17.72 -25.81
CA VAL A 347 -2.31 17.94 -24.41
C VAL A 347 -2.86 19.34 -24.20
N GLU A 348 -3.76 19.47 -23.24
CA GLU A 348 -4.19 20.74 -22.68
C GLU A 348 -3.81 20.79 -21.20
N ALA A 349 -3.26 21.93 -20.77
CA ALA A 349 -2.87 22.17 -19.38
C ALA A 349 -3.42 23.51 -18.90
N THR A 350 -4.25 23.46 -17.86
CA THR A 350 -4.89 24.63 -17.24
C THR A 350 -4.29 24.86 -15.85
N TYR A 351 -3.86 26.09 -15.57
CA TYR A 351 -3.33 26.43 -14.25
C TYR A 351 -4.47 26.74 -13.26
N ARG A 352 -4.56 25.95 -12.18
CA ARG A 352 -5.57 26.07 -11.12
C ARG A 352 -5.02 26.66 -9.83
N GLY A 353 -3.73 26.96 -9.77
CA GLY A 353 -3.11 27.62 -8.61
C GLY A 353 -3.35 29.13 -8.58
N GLN A 354 -2.83 29.80 -7.55
CA GLN A 354 -2.88 31.26 -7.41
C GLN A 354 -1.75 31.93 -8.21
N GLY A 355 -1.99 33.14 -8.72
CA GLY A 355 -1.00 33.93 -9.45
C GLY A 355 -0.69 33.38 -10.85
N SER A 356 0.57 33.04 -11.11
CA SER A 356 1.02 32.46 -12.37
C SER A 356 2.04 31.35 -12.16
N ALA A 357 2.15 30.44 -13.12
CA ALA A 357 3.16 29.39 -13.15
C ALA A 357 3.51 29.03 -14.61
N ARG A 358 4.61 28.30 -14.79
CA ARG A 358 4.97 27.67 -16.07
C ARG A 358 4.66 26.18 -16.03
N PHE A 359 4.22 25.64 -17.16
CA PHE A 359 4.09 24.20 -17.37
C PHE A 359 5.09 23.75 -18.40
N ASP A 360 6.18 23.16 -17.94
CA ASP A 360 7.19 22.62 -18.82
C ASP A 360 6.79 21.25 -19.37
N GLY A 361 5.81 21.23 -20.28
CA GLY A 361 5.27 20.00 -20.81
C GLY A 361 6.30 19.14 -21.54
N SER A 362 7.29 19.76 -22.19
CA SER A 362 8.35 19.02 -22.88
C SER A 362 9.24 18.27 -21.89
N PHE A 363 9.58 18.88 -20.74
CA PHE A 363 10.40 18.20 -19.72
C PHE A 363 9.63 17.24 -18.83
N ARG A 364 8.37 17.59 -18.51
CA ARG A 364 7.55 16.85 -17.55
C ARG A 364 6.90 15.62 -18.13
N LEU A 365 6.39 15.71 -19.36
CA LEU A 365 5.57 14.66 -19.94
C LEU A 365 6.46 13.61 -20.61
N ARG A 366 6.49 12.43 -20.01
CA ARG A 366 7.23 11.25 -20.48
C ARG A 366 6.25 10.18 -20.94
N ALA A 367 6.76 9.16 -21.61
CA ALA A 367 5.98 8.00 -21.98
C ALA A 367 6.60 6.70 -21.47
N VAL A 368 5.78 5.66 -21.31
CA VAL A 368 6.23 4.31 -21.00
C VAL A 368 5.28 3.31 -21.65
N GLY A 369 5.85 2.27 -22.26
CA GLY A 369 5.09 1.17 -22.86
C GLY A 369 5.29 -0.17 -22.14
N PRO A 370 4.78 -1.26 -22.72
CA PRO A 370 4.98 -2.63 -22.29
C PRO A 370 6.45 -3.03 -22.04
N ALA A 371 7.41 -2.43 -22.73
CA ALA A 371 8.84 -2.67 -22.48
C ALA A 371 9.32 -2.21 -21.09
N ASN A 372 8.52 -1.44 -20.34
CA ASN A 372 8.87 -0.88 -19.02
C ASN A 372 10.09 0.05 -19.03
N VAL A 373 10.45 0.61 -20.19
CA VAL A 373 11.51 1.62 -20.33
C VAL A 373 10.87 2.97 -20.61
N SER A 374 11.37 4.02 -19.96
CA SER A 374 10.87 5.38 -20.09
C SER A 374 11.37 6.04 -21.37
N TYR A 375 10.47 6.77 -22.05
CA TYR A 375 10.78 7.67 -23.14
C TYR A 375 10.66 9.13 -22.68
N SER A 376 11.72 9.90 -22.91
CA SER A 376 11.78 11.35 -22.65
C SER A 376 11.82 12.13 -23.97
N THR A 377 11.35 13.37 -23.99
CA THR A 377 11.30 14.17 -25.24
C THR A 377 12.67 14.66 -25.74
N PHE A 378 13.74 14.42 -24.98
CA PHE A 378 15.13 14.81 -25.32
C PHE A 378 15.97 13.60 -25.71
N GLU A 379 16.00 12.54 -24.88
CA GLU A 379 16.77 11.34 -25.22
C GLU A 379 16.10 10.54 -26.34
N HIS A 380 14.76 10.66 -26.46
CA HIS A 380 13.96 10.01 -27.49
C HIS A 380 13.18 11.06 -28.28
N SER A 381 13.91 12.07 -28.78
CA SER A 381 13.34 13.25 -29.41
C SER A 381 12.82 12.97 -30.82
N CYS A 382 11.69 13.59 -31.17
CA CYS A 382 11.20 13.61 -32.56
C CYS A 382 11.79 14.76 -33.40
N GLY A 383 12.73 15.55 -32.86
CA GLY A 383 13.23 16.76 -33.52
C GLY A 383 12.24 17.93 -33.44
N VAL A 384 12.05 18.64 -34.55
CA VAL A 384 11.06 19.73 -34.67
C VAL A 384 9.68 19.13 -34.95
N ILE A 385 8.69 19.51 -34.14
CA ILE A 385 7.33 18.97 -34.21
C ILE A 385 6.32 20.10 -34.40
N PRO A 386 5.18 19.82 -35.08
CA PRO A 386 4.12 20.81 -35.24
C PRO A 386 3.50 21.15 -33.89
N ASP A 387 3.13 22.42 -33.70
CA ASP A 387 2.38 22.92 -32.54
C ASP A 387 2.90 22.43 -31.18
N ARG A 388 4.23 22.40 -30.98
CA ARG A 388 4.86 22.01 -29.71
C ARG A 388 4.20 22.72 -28.53
N ILE A 389 3.94 21.99 -27.44
CA ILE A 389 3.43 22.60 -26.20
C ILE A 389 4.33 23.75 -25.73
N SER A 390 3.70 24.90 -25.52
CA SER A 390 4.36 26.13 -25.06
C SER A 390 4.72 26.06 -23.57
N ASP A 391 5.87 26.61 -23.20
CA ASP A 391 6.36 26.75 -21.81
C ASP A 391 6.09 28.14 -21.21
N ARG A 392 5.30 28.96 -21.92
CA ARG A 392 4.91 30.30 -21.49
C ARG A 392 4.31 30.31 -20.09
N GLU A 393 4.52 31.42 -19.40
CA GLU A 393 3.85 31.70 -18.14
C GLU A 393 2.33 31.79 -18.32
N VAL A 394 1.60 31.10 -17.46
CA VAL A 394 0.13 31.01 -17.47
C VAL A 394 -0.40 31.51 -16.13
N PHE A 395 -1.31 32.47 -16.18
CA PHE A 395 -2.01 32.99 -15.01
C PHE A 395 -3.18 32.09 -14.62
N THR A 396 -3.65 32.19 -13.39
CA THR A 396 -4.79 31.41 -12.85
C THR A 396 -5.96 31.36 -13.84
N GLY A 397 -6.42 30.15 -14.16
CA GLY A 397 -7.51 29.88 -15.10
C GLY A 397 -7.09 29.83 -16.57
N GLY A 398 -5.88 30.29 -16.91
CA GLY A 398 -5.32 30.20 -18.26
C GLY A 398 -5.04 28.76 -18.67
N THR A 399 -5.13 28.49 -19.98
CA THR A 399 -4.90 27.18 -20.58
C THR A 399 -3.92 27.27 -21.73
N ILE A 400 -2.99 26.34 -21.79
CA ILE A 400 -2.11 26.12 -22.95
C ILE A 400 -2.47 24.78 -23.60
N ARG A 401 -2.27 24.71 -24.92
CA ARG A 401 -2.50 23.51 -25.74
C ARG A 401 -1.32 23.31 -26.68
N GLY A 402 -0.91 22.06 -26.87
CA GLY A 402 0.08 21.72 -27.89
C GLY A 402 0.52 20.27 -27.81
N ASN A 403 1.51 19.93 -28.62
CA ASN A 403 1.97 18.57 -28.82
C ASN A 403 3.22 18.25 -28.00
N VAL A 404 3.27 17.02 -27.50
CA VAL A 404 4.47 16.32 -27.05
C VAL A 404 4.70 15.11 -27.93
N CYS A 405 5.96 14.75 -28.16
CA CYS A 405 6.33 13.66 -29.05
C CYS A 405 7.51 12.87 -28.50
N TRP A 406 7.47 11.55 -28.70
CA TRP A 406 8.53 10.62 -28.33
C TRP A 406 8.82 9.68 -29.50
N GLU A 407 10.09 9.38 -29.74
CA GLU A 407 10.50 8.21 -30.52
C GLU A 407 10.36 6.95 -29.65
N VAL A 408 9.42 6.09 -29.99
CA VAL A 408 9.09 4.89 -29.19
C VAL A 408 9.32 3.62 -29.99
N LEU A 409 9.57 2.51 -29.29
CA LEU A 409 9.50 1.19 -29.93
C LEU A 409 8.13 1.01 -30.57
N SER A 410 8.08 0.56 -31.82
CA SER A 410 6.81 0.27 -32.49
C SER A 410 5.99 -0.78 -31.75
N SER A 411 6.63 -1.69 -31.01
CA SER A 411 5.97 -2.69 -30.15
C SER A 411 5.28 -2.07 -28.94
N ASP A 412 5.71 -0.89 -28.48
CA ASP A 412 5.12 -0.22 -27.32
C ASP A 412 3.93 0.66 -27.68
N ALA A 413 3.86 1.16 -28.91
CA ALA A 413 2.91 2.18 -29.35
C ALA A 413 1.44 1.81 -29.07
N ALA A 414 1.06 0.52 -29.17
CA ALA A 414 -0.32 0.08 -28.98
C ALA A 414 -0.82 0.19 -27.52
N ASN A 415 0.08 0.31 -26.53
CA ASN A 415 -0.26 0.37 -25.11
C ASN A 415 0.57 1.45 -24.40
N LEU A 416 0.92 2.53 -25.11
CA LEU A 416 1.72 3.60 -24.57
C LEU A 416 0.92 4.42 -23.55
N LEU A 417 1.54 4.73 -22.43
CA LEU A 417 1.01 5.64 -21.42
C LEU A 417 1.88 6.89 -21.36
N MET A 418 1.26 8.07 -21.26
CA MET A 418 1.97 9.28 -20.86
C MET A 418 1.97 9.37 -19.34
N TYR A 419 3.03 9.87 -18.73
CA TYR A 419 3.05 10.19 -17.31
C TYR A 419 3.80 11.49 -17.04
N ASP A 420 3.43 12.15 -15.95
CA ASP A 420 4.10 13.36 -15.49
C ASP A 420 5.32 13.02 -14.62
N TYR A 421 6.39 13.78 -14.80
CA TYR A 421 7.64 13.67 -14.07
C TYR A 421 8.15 15.09 -13.77
N PRO A 422 7.61 15.76 -12.75
CA PRO A 422 8.02 17.11 -12.41
C PRO A 422 9.45 17.12 -11.88
N PHE A 423 10.28 17.99 -12.46
CA PHE A 423 11.65 18.21 -12.00
C PHE A 423 11.61 18.73 -10.55
N LEU A 424 12.45 18.17 -9.67
CA LEU A 424 12.59 18.54 -8.24
C LEU A 424 11.41 18.20 -7.31
N ALA A 425 10.45 17.38 -7.72
CA ALA A 425 9.39 16.97 -6.80
C ALA A 425 9.87 15.82 -5.90
N GLU A 426 10.36 16.16 -4.71
CA GLU A 426 10.64 15.16 -3.66
C GLU A 426 9.38 14.41 -3.24
N ARG A 427 8.19 15.02 -3.44
CA ARG A 427 6.87 14.54 -3.04
C ARG A 427 5.94 14.49 -4.25
N TYR A 428 5.88 13.33 -4.90
CA TYR A 428 5.16 13.22 -6.16
C TYR A 428 4.44 11.89 -6.31
N VAL A 429 3.15 11.97 -6.64
CA VAL A 429 2.35 10.81 -7.04
C VAL A 429 2.30 10.78 -8.56
N THR A 430 2.98 9.81 -9.15
CA THR A 430 2.98 9.63 -10.60
C THR A 430 1.58 9.42 -11.13
N THR A 431 1.20 10.25 -12.10
CA THR A 431 -0.10 10.19 -12.76
C THR A 431 0.09 9.80 -14.22
N PHE A 432 -0.56 8.70 -14.61
CA PHE A 432 -0.53 8.12 -15.94
C PHE A 432 -1.81 8.46 -16.71
N PHE A 433 -1.66 8.74 -17.99
CA PHE A 433 -2.72 8.99 -18.96
C PHE A 433 -2.65 7.95 -20.07
N ARG A 434 -3.82 7.45 -20.48
CA ARG A 434 -3.93 6.52 -21.60
C ARG A 434 -3.76 7.29 -22.91
N LEU A 435 -2.88 6.82 -23.78
CA LEU A 435 -2.68 7.38 -25.13
C LEU A 435 -3.34 6.55 -26.23
N THR A 436 -4.02 5.47 -25.87
CA THR A 436 -4.74 4.62 -26.81
C THR A 436 -6.23 4.66 -26.49
N PRO A 437 -7.13 4.61 -27.50
CA PRO A 437 -8.57 4.58 -27.29
C PRO A 437 -9.04 3.44 -26.39
#